data_AF-A0A8D8BAU6-F1
#
_entry.id   AF-A0A8D8BAU6-F1
#
_cell.length_a   1.000
_cell.length_b   1.000
_cell.length_c   1.000
_cell.angle_alpha   90.00
_cell.angle_beta   90.00
_cell.angle_gamma   90.00
#
_symmetry.space_group_name_H-M   'P 1'
#
loop_
_entity.id
_entity.type
_entity.pdbx_description
1 polymer ?
#
loop_
_entity_poly.entity_id
_entity_poly.type
_entity_poly.pdbx_seq_one_letter_code
_entity_poly.pdbx_strand_id
1 'polypeptide(L)'
;PVLTYVAEVTTPKLRGMLAATGSTCVIIGILIQFLMGSFLRWRTVALVSASLPVISFLLLFLVPESPVWLAGKGKYSQAKRSLAWLRGWVSVEDVEIEFYEIQKHTQQTIEMEKDYSATERMRLYTKRSFLQPFAIISLCFFIGHFSGMTTLQTYAVQIFHTLKAPIDKYYATV
;
A
#
# COMPACT_ATOMS: atom_id res chain seq x y z
N PRO A 1 -0.08 -0.64 5.36
CA PRO A 1 -1.54 -0.83 5.56
C PRO A 1 -2.32 -0.97 4.24
N VAL A 2 -2.28 0.01 3.32
CA VAL A 2 -3.05 -0.04 2.06
C VAL A 2 -2.65 -1.22 1.18
N LEU A 3 -1.34 -1.43 0.95
CA LEU A 3 -0.85 -2.57 0.17
C LEU A 3 -1.20 -3.92 0.80
N THR A 4 -1.12 -4.03 2.13
CA THR A 4 -1.50 -5.24 2.88
C THR A 4 -3.00 -5.50 2.76
N TYR A 5 -3.82 -4.47 2.94
CA TYR A 5 -5.27 -4.54 2.79
C TYR A 5 -5.65 -4.98 1.37
N VAL A 6 -5.14 -4.30 0.33
CA VAL A 6 -5.33 -4.70 -1.07
C VAL A 6 -4.87 -6.15 -1.29
N ALA A 7 -3.74 -6.55 -0.69
CA ALA A 7 -3.22 -7.90 -0.82
C ALA A 7 -4.12 -8.96 -0.15
N GLU A 8 -4.83 -8.64 0.92
CA GLU A 8 -5.76 -9.56 1.62
C GLU A 8 -7.14 -9.65 0.95
N VAL A 9 -7.52 -8.59 0.25
CA VAL A 9 -8.84 -8.35 -0.35
C VAL A 9 -8.87 -8.86 -1.81
N THR A 10 -7.72 -8.94 -2.46
CA THR A 10 -7.63 -9.27 -3.88
C THR A 10 -7.43 -10.76 -4.14
N THR A 11 -8.12 -11.25 -5.17
CA THR A 11 -7.90 -12.62 -5.67
C THR A 11 -6.46 -12.75 -6.18
N PRO A 12 -5.79 -13.91 -6.00
CA PRO A 12 -4.38 -14.09 -6.39
C PRO A 12 -4.06 -13.69 -7.83
N LYS A 13 -5.02 -13.85 -8.76
CA LYS A 13 -4.88 -13.49 -10.18
C LYS A 13 -4.77 -11.97 -10.42
N LEU A 14 -5.42 -11.15 -9.60
CA LEU A 14 -5.50 -9.68 -9.78
C LEU A 14 -4.56 -8.91 -8.84
N ARG A 15 -3.93 -9.60 -7.89
CA ARG A 15 -3.09 -9.00 -6.85
C ARG A 15 -1.96 -8.16 -7.42
N GLY A 16 -1.31 -8.63 -8.49
CA GLY A 16 -0.23 -7.90 -9.17
C GLY A 16 -0.71 -6.62 -9.86
N MET A 17 -1.84 -6.69 -10.58
CA MET A 17 -2.42 -5.54 -11.26
C MET A 17 -2.89 -4.46 -10.26
N LEU A 18 -3.59 -4.88 -9.20
CA LEU A 18 -4.13 -3.95 -8.21
C LEU A 18 -3.03 -3.32 -7.33
N ALA A 19 -1.95 -4.06 -7.06
CA ALA A 19 -0.76 -3.49 -6.43
C ALA A 19 -0.08 -2.45 -7.34
N ALA A 20 0.02 -2.73 -8.64
CA ALA A 20 0.59 -1.79 -9.60
C ALA A 20 -0.25 -0.51 -9.73
N THR A 21 -1.59 -0.60 -9.70
CA THR A 21 -2.48 0.57 -9.70
C THR A 21 -2.14 1.54 -8.56
N GLY A 22 -1.85 1.04 -7.36
CA GLY A 22 -1.43 1.87 -6.22
C GLY A 22 -0.18 2.68 -6.51
N SER A 23 0.86 2.05 -7.07
CA SER A 23 2.10 2.73 -7.45
C SER A 23 1.89 3.76 -8.57
N THR A 24 1.05 3.42 -9.57
CA THR A 24 0.71 4.35 -10.66
C THR A 24 -0.03 5.57 -10.14
N CYS A 25 -0.98 5.42 -9.21
CA CYS A 25 -1.68 6.54 -8.58
C CYS A 25 -0.72 7.50 -7.85
N VAL A 26 0.32 6.98 -7.20
CA VAL A 26 1.35 7.82 -6.55
C VAL A 26 2.10 8.65 -7.59
N ILE A 27 2.54 8.04 -8.70
CA ILE A 27 3.27 8.74 -9.76
C ILE A 27 2.39 9.82 -10.41
N ILE A 28 1.13 9.51 -10.69
CA ILE A 28 0.15 10.48 -11.22
C ILE A 28 -0.08 11.62 -10.23
N GLY A 29 -0.19 11.32 -8.93
CA GLY A 29 -0.36 12.34 -7.89
C GLY A 29 0.81 13.31 -7.82
N ILE A 30 2.05 12.80 -7.91
CA ILE A 30 3.27 13.62 -7.97
C ILE A 30 3.25 14.52 -9.22
N LEU A 31 2.90 13.98 -10.38
CA LEU A 31 2.80 14.73 -11.63
C LEU A 31 1.77 15.88 -11.53
N ILE A 32 0.58 15.59 -11.01
CA ILE A 32 -0.46 16.61 -10.78
C ILE A 32 0.05 17.68 -9.81
N GLN A 33 0.75 17.31 -8.75
CA GLN A 33 1.30 18.25 -7.78
C GLN A 33 2.33 19.19 -8.43
N PHE A 34 3.22 18.67 -9.28
CA PHE A 34 4.18 19.51 -10.01
C PHE A 34 3.49 20.45 -10.99
N LEU A 35 2.48 19.96 -11.72
CA LEU A 35 1.70 20.77 -12.65
C LEU A 35 0.96 21.90 -11.91
N MET A 36 0.30 21.59 -10.79
CA MET A 36 -0.37 22.58 -9.96
C MET A 36 0.61 23.58 -9.34
N GLY A 37 1.80 23.13 -8.94
CA GLY A 37 2.89 23.99 -8.45
C GLY A 37 3.42 24.98 -9.48
N SER A 38 3.25 24.69 -10.77
CA SER A 38 3.64 25.57 -11.88
C SER A 38 2.63 26.71 -12.11
N PHE A 39 1.33 26.43 -12.01
CA PHE A 39 0.28 27.41 -12.31
C PHE A 39 -0.29 28.15 -11.10
N LEU A 40 -0.19 27.57 -9.88
CA LEU A 40 -0.86 28.09 -8.68
C LEU A 40 0.14 28.51 -7.59
N ARG A 41 -0.30 29.41 -6.71
CA ARG A 41 0.46 29.78 -5.51
C ARG A 41 0.59 28.58 -4.56
N TRP A 42 1.75 28.43 -3.92
CA TRP A 42 2.06 27.32 -3.01
C TRP A 42 1.01 27.10 -1.90
N ARG A 43 0.37 28.17 -1.39
CA ARG A 43 -0.69 28.09 -0.36
C ARG A 43 -1.94 27.38 -0.87
N THR A 44 -2.33 27.63 -2.12
CA THR A 44 -3.51 27.00 -2.75
C THR A 44 -3.23 25.53 -3.03
N VAL A 45 -2.03 25.21 -3.53
CA VAL A 45 -1.59 23.83 -3.76
C VAL A 45 -1.58 23.03 -2.45
N ALA A 46 -1.06 23.61 -1.37
CA ALA A 46 -1.06 22.98 -0.05
C ALA A 46 -2.47 22.74 0.49
N LEU A 47 -3.40 23.69 0.31
CA LEU A 47 -4.80 23.52 0.71
C LEU A 47 -5.49 22.39 -0.05
N VAL A 48 -5.32 22.33 -1.38
CA VAL A 48 -5.90 21.24 -2.19
C VAL A 48 -5.29 19.90 -1.81
N SER A 49 -3.97 19.82 -1.66
CA SER A 49 -3.28 18.59 -1.24
C SER A 49 -3.75 18.12 0.15
N ALA A 50 -4.01 19.04 1.09
CA ALA A 50 -4.54 18.70 2.42
C ALA A 50 -6.00 18.22 2.40
N SER A 51 -6.79 18.62 1.40
CA SER A 51 -8.19 18.18 1.27
C SER A 51 -8.33 16.70 0.85
N LEU A 52 -7.39 16.19 0.04
CA LEU A 52 -7.41 14.81 -0.46
C LEU A 52 -7.38 13.76 0.68
N PRO A 53 -6.47 13.84 1.67
CA PRO A 53 -6.48 12.94 2.83
C PRO A 53 -7.79 12.97 3.62
N VAL A 54 -8.43 14.13 3.74
CA VAL A 54 -9.71 14.27 4.46
C VAL A 54 -10.81 13.51 3.73
N ILE A 55 -10.87 13.65 2.40
CA ILE A 55 -11.82 12.89 1.57
C ILE A 55 -11.53 11.40 1.66
N SER A 56 -10.27 10.98 1.57
CA SER A 56 -9.88 9.58 1.71
C SER A 56 -10.26 9.01 3.08
N PHE A 57 -10.12 9.79 4.15
CA PHE A 57 -10.53 9.39 5.49
C PHE A 57 -12.04 9.18 5.59
N LEU A 58 -12.84 10.07 4.99
CA LEU A 58 -14.30 9.90 4.95
C LEU A 58 -14.71 8.68 4.14
N LEU A 59 -14.05 8.41 3.00
CA LEU A 59 -14.31 7.23 2.18
C LEU A 59 -13.95 5.93 2.88
N LEU A 60 -12.96 5.94 3.79
CA LEU A 60 -12.55 4.75 4.54
C LEU A 60 -13.72 4.15 5.34
N PHE A 61 -14.65 4.98 5.84
CA PHE A 61 -15.83 4.50 6.57
C PHE A 61 -16.83 3.74 5.70
N LEU A 62 -16.80 3.91 4.37
CA LEU A 62 -17.66 3.18 3.44
C LEU A 62 -17.05 1.83 3.03
N VAL A 63 -15.72 1.69 3.17
CA VAL A 63 -15.01 0.48 2.77
C VAL A 63 -15.16 -0.57 3.87
N PRO A 64 -15.56 -1.82 3.53
CA PRO A 64 -15.67 -2.87 4.53
C PRO A 64 -14.30 -3.27 5.08
N GLU A 65 -14.27 -3.85 6.27
CA GLU A 65 -13.03 -4.36 6.87
C GLU A 65 -12.51 -5.61 6.14
N SER A 66 -11.22 -5.91 6.31
CA SER A 66 -10.59 -7.08 5.66
C SER A 66 -11.28 -8.39 6.10
N PRO A 67 -11.72 -9.25 5.16
CA PRO A 67 -12.37 -10.51 5.49
C PRO A 67 -11.42 -11.48 6.22
N VAL A 68 -10.11 -11.43 5.93
CA VAL A 68 -9.07 -12.22 6.60
C VAL A 68 -8.95 -11.80 8.07
N TRP A 69 -8.92 -10.49 8.33
CA TRP A 69 -8.85 -9.96 9.69
C TRP A 69 -10.10 -10.31 10.51
N LEU A 70 -11.29 -10.16 9.91
CA LEU A 70 -12.56 -10.51 10.56
C LEU A 70 -12.65 -12.02 10.86
N ALA A 71 -12.18 -12.88 9.95
CA ALA A 71 -12.10 -14.31 10.16
C ALA A 71 -11.15 -14.67 11.30
N GLY A 72 -10.00 -14.01 11.41
CA GLY A 72 -9.05 -14.22 12.51
C GLY A 72 -9.57 -13.77 13.88
N LYS A 73 -10.54 -12.85 13.90
CA LYS A 73 -11.27 -12.44 15.12
C LYS A 73 -12.49 -13.32 15.44
N GLY A 74 -12.77 -14.36 14.65
CA GLY A 74 -13.94 -15.22 14.81
C GLY A 74 -15.27 -14.58 14.38
N LYS A 75 -15.25 -13.41 13.72
CA LYS A 75 -16.45 -12.68 13.26
C LYS A 75 -16.88 -13.14 11.86
N TYR A 76 -17.25 -14.41 11.74
CA TYR A 76 -17.48 -15.06 10.44
C TYR A 76 -18.64 -14.46 9.62
N SER A 77 -19.73 -14.04 10.25
CA SER A 77 -20.86 -13.40 9.54
C SER A 77 -20.48 -12.06 8.91
N GLN A 78 -19.69 -11.24 9.63
CA GLN A 78 -19.20 -9.96 9.11
C GLN A 78 -18.15 -10.16 8.01
N ALA A 79 -17.30 -11.17 8.16
CA ALA A 79 -16.31 -11.52 7.15
C ALA A 79 -16.97 -11.93 5.83
N LYS A 80 -17.99 -12.79 5.88
CA LYS A 80 -18.78 -13.18 4.71
C LYS A 80 -19.43 -11.99 4.01
N ARG A 81 -20.08 -11.08 4.77
CA ARG A 81 -20.69 -9.86 4.22
C ARG A 81 -19.65 -8.93 3.57
N SER A 82 -18.48 -8.80 4.16
CA SER A 82 -17.39 -7.98 3.63
C SER A 82 -16.84 -8.56 2.33
N LEU A 83 -16.68 -9.88 2.26
CA LEU A 83 -16.23 -10.60 1.06
C LEU A 83 -17.26 -10.52 -0.07
N ALA A 84 -18.56 -10.63 0.26
CA ALA A 84 -19.67 -10.45 -0.66
C ALA A 84 -19.73 -9.04 -1.27
N TRP A 85 -19.55 -8.00 -0.45
CA TRP A 85 -19.44 -6.62 -0.92
C TRP A 85 -18.27 -6.46 -1.89
N LEU A 86 -17.12 -7.04 -1.54
CA LEU A 86 -15.87 -6.93 -2.28
C LEU A 86 -15.86 -7.68 -3.62
N ARG A 87 -16.64 -8.75 -3.75
CA ARG A 87 -16.83 -9.50 -5.00
C ARG A 87 -17.91 -8.89 -5.92
N GLY A 88 -18.42 -7.71 -5.58
CA GLY A 88 -19.37 -6.96 -6.39
C GLY A 88 -20.81 -7.05 -5.89
N TRP A 89 -21.02 -6.95 -4.58
CA TRP A 89 -22.35 -7.03 -3.93
C TRP A 89 -23.12 -8.31 -4.26
N VAL A 90 -22.39 -9.43 -4.40
CA VAL A 90 -22.96 -10.76 -4.62
C VAL A 90 -23.64 -11.29 -3.35
N SER A 91 -24.47 -12.33 -3.50
CA SER A 91 -25.13 -12.95 -2.35
C SER A 91 -24.12 -13.70 -1.47
N VAL A 92 -24.45 -13.89 -0.19
CA VAL A 92 -23.51 -14.50 0.78
C VAL A 92 -23.24 -15.97 0.45
N GLU A 93 -24.20 -16.65 -0.18
CA GLU A 93 -24.06 -18.06 -0.58
C GLU A 93 -22.99 -18.25 -1.66
N ASP A 94 -22.86 -17.31 -2.60
CA ASP A 94 -21.91 -17.40 -3.72
C ASP A 94 -20.44 -17.37 -3.27
N VAL A 95 -20.20 -16.85 -2.07
CA VAL A 95 -18.86 -16.58 -1.54
C VAL A 95 -18.49 -17.55 -0.41
N GLU A 96 -19.37 -18.50 -0.10
CA GLU A 96 -19.20 -19.43 1.02
C GLU A 96 -17.98 -20.34 0.84
N ILE A 97 -17.73 -20.79 -0.39
CA ILE A 97 -16.58 -21.64 -0.73
C ILE A 97 -15.26 -20.86 -0.53
N GLU A 98 -15.18 -19.64 -1.09
CA GLU A 98 -14.01 -18.78 -0.95
C GLU A 98 -13.76 -18.40 0.53
N PHE A 99 -14.84 -18.11 1.26
CA PHE A 99 -14.75 -17.83 2.68
C PHE A 99 -14.19 -19.01 3.48
N TYR A 100 -14.60 -20.24 3.16
CA TYR A 100 -14.09 -21.44 3.83
C TYR A 100 -12.58 -21.64 3.60
N GLU A 101 -12.08 -21.37 2.40
CA GLU A 101 -10.65 -21.42 2.11
C GLU A 101 -9.86 -20.38 2.92
N ILE A 102 -10.37 -19.15 3.01
CA ILE A 102 -9.78 -18.07 3.81
C ILE A 102 -9.79 -18.43 5.30
N GLN A 103 -10.91 -18.96 5.80
CA GLN A 103 -11.05 -19.38 7.18
C GLN A 103 -10.03 -20.47 7.53
N LYS A 104 -9.90 -21.49 6.68
CA LYS A 104 -8.94 -22.58 6.88
C LYS A 104 -7.49 -22.08 6.95
N HIS A 105 -7.07 -21.24 6.00
CA HIS A 105 -5.70 -20.67 6.01
C HIS A 105 -5.44 -19.79 7.24
N THR A 106 -6.43 -18.98 7.62
CA THR A 106 -6.33 -18.09 8.79
C THR A 106 -6.23 -18.89 10.08
N GLN A 107 -7.06 -19.93 10.24
CA GLN A 107 -7.06 -20.79 11.41
C GLN A 107 -5.75 -21.57 11.54
N GLN A 108 -5.23 -22.13 10.44
CA GLN A 108 -3.93 -22.80 10.41
C GLN A 108 -2.81 -21.85 10.83
N THR A 109 -2.84 -20.60 10.37
CA THR A 109 -1.82 -19.60 10.75
C THR A 109 -1.91 -19.25 12.22
N ILE A 110 -3.11 -19.08 12.77
CA ILE A 110 -3.33 -18.78 14.19
C ILE A 110 -2.90 -19.95 15.09
N GLU A 111 -3.18 -21.18 14.69
CA GLU A 111 -2.77 -22.39 15.41
C GLU A 111 -1.25 -22.54 15.43
N MET A 112 -0.60 -22.37 14.26
CA MET A 112 0.86 -22.34 14.18
C MET A 112 1.46 -21.22 15.05
N GLU A 113 0.85 -20.03 15.09
CA GLU A 113 1.34 -18.92 15.91
C GLU A 113 1.20 -19.16 17.43
N LYS A 114 0.19 -19.92 17.86
CA LYS A 114 -0.03 -20.26 19.28
C LYS A 114 0.97 -21.29 19.81
N ASP A 115 1.44 -22.19 18.95
CA ASP A 115 2.42 -23.23 19.32
C ASP A 115 3.83 -22.66 19.54
N TYR A 116 4.13 -21.44 19.08
CA TYR A 116 5.45 -20.84 19.27
C TYR A 116 5.57 -20.08 20.60
N SER A 117 6.50 -20.53 21.46
CA SER A 117 6.96 -19.72 22.60
C SER A 117 7.64 -18.43 22.13
N ALA A 118 7.63 -17.36 22.94
CA ALA A 118 8.25 -16.08 22.61
C ALA A 118 9.72 -16.21 22.16
N THR A 119 10.44 -17.17 22.75
CA THR A 119 11.82 -17.50 22.41
C THR A 119 11.94 -18.15 21.02
N GLU A 120 10.97 -18.96 20.62
CA GLU A 120 10.93 -19.59 19.30
C GLU A 120 10.50 -18.60 18.20
N ARG A 121 9.63 -17.63 18.53
CA ARG A 121 9.33 -16.48 17.67
C ARG A 121 10.57 -15.65 17.35
N MET A 122 11.43 -15.43 18.34
CA MET A 122 12.71 -14.74 18.10
C MET A 122 13.64 -15.59 17.21
N ARG A 123 13.66 -16.91 17.43
CA ARG A 123 14.48 -17.85 16.63
C ARG A 123 14.07 -17.92 15.16
N LEU A 124 12.81 -17.65 14.83
CA LEU A 124 12.32 -17.54 13.45
C LEU A 124 13.02 -16.42 12.68
N TYR A 125 13.29 -15.28 13.32
CA TYR A 125 14.03 -14.17 12.69
C TYR A 125 15.51 -14.49 12.44
N THR A 126 16.08 -15.44 13.20
CA THR A 126 17.47 -15.90 13.01
C THR A 126 17.59 -17.02 11.99
N LYS A 127 16.48 -17.53 11.41
CA LYS A 127 16.54 -18.57 10.39
C LYS A 127 17.07 -18.01 9.06
N ARG A 128 17.95 -18.77 8.41
CA ARG A 128 18.50 -18.45 7.08
C ARG A 128 17.42 -18.23 6.01
N SER A 129 16.29 -18.97 6.12
CA SER A 129 15.14 -18.82 5.23
C SER A 129 14.47 -17.45 5.32
N PHE A 130 14.58 -16.75 6.45
CA PHE A 130 14.07 -15.40 6.63
C PHE A 130 15.15 -14.36 6.35
N LEU A 131 16.36 -14.55 6.90
CA LEU A 131 17.47 -13.62 6.75
C LEU A 131 17.93 -13.42 5.32
N GLN A 132 17.94 -14.47 4.49
CA GLN A 132 18.41 -14.38 3.10
C GLN A 132 17.53 -13.45 2.24
N PRO A 133 16.20 -13.65 2.13
CA PRO A 133 15.35 -12.71 1.39
C PRO A 133 15.29 -11.34 2.07
N PHE A 134 15.28 -11.28 3.41
CA PHE A 134 15.28 -10.02 4.15
C PHE A 134 16.54 -9.19 3.86
N ALA A 135 17.72 -9.80 3.86
CA ALA A 135 18.98 -9.10 3.59
C ALA A 135 19.04 -8.58 2.15
N ILE A 136 18.57 -9.36 1.17
CA ILE A 136 18.48 -8.93 -0.24
C ILE A 136 17.55 -7.71 -0.34
N ILE A 137 16.35 -7.80 0.22
CA ILE A 137 15.37 -6.71 0.21
C ILE A 137 15.95 -5.47 0.90
N SER A 138 16.54 -5.63 2.09
CA SER A 138 17.16 -4.54 2.84
C SER A 138 18.29 -3.88 2.07
N LEU A 139 19.13 -4.65 1.38
CA LEU A 139 20.20 -4.12 0.54
C LEU A 139 19.64 -3.36 -0.67
N CYS A 140 18.62 -3.89 -1.34
CA CYS A 140 17.94 -3.21 -2.44
C CYS A 140 17.33 -1.87 -1.99
N PHE A 141 16.66 -1.83 -0.84
CA PHE A 141 16.13 -0.59 -0.28
C PHE A 141 17.24 0.39 0.09
N PHE A 142 18.34 -0.10 0.67
CA PHE A 142 19.49 0.73 1.02
C PHE A 142 20.09 1.39 -0.22
N ILE A 143 20.39 0.61 -1.27
CA ILE A 143 20.93 1.14 -2.53
C ILE A 143 19.91 2.09 -3.19
N GLY A 144 18.63 1.74 -3.19
CA GLY A 144 17.56 2.57 -3.76
C GLY A 144 17.46 3.94 -3.10
N HIS A 145 17.46 4.00 -1.76
CA HIS A 145 17.39 5.28 -1.05
C HIS A 145 18.73 6.06 -1.07
N PHE A 146 19.86 5.36 -1.04
CA PHE A 146 21.19 5.99 -1.07
C PHE A 146 21.60 6.45 -2.47
N SER A 147 20.87 6.06 -3.51
CA SER A 147 21.07 6.53 -4.90
C SER A 147 20.84 8.05 -5.09
N GLY A 148 20.32 8.75 -4.08
CA GLY A 148 20.06 10.19 -4.13
C GLY A 148 18.81 10.59 -4.91
N MET A 149 17.98 9.62 -5.34
CA MET A 149 16.74 9.86 -6.10
C MET A 149 15.78 10.80 -5.35
N THR A 150 15.63 10.64 -4.04
CA THR A 150 14.77 11.49 -3.20
C THR A 150 15.29 12.92 -3.07
N THR A 151 16.62 13.07 -2.94
CA THR A 151 17.30 14.37 -2.90
C THR A 151 17.15 15.09 -4.24
N LEU A 152 17.35 14.39 -5.35
CA LEU A 152 17.16 14.94 -6.69
C LEU A 152 15.71 15.40 -6.87
N GLN A 153 14.72 14.59 -6.48
CA GLN A 153 13.31 14.95 -6.58
C GLN A 153 12.94 16.19 -5.76
N THR A 154 13.51 16.34 -4.56
CA THR A 154 13.20 17.48 -3.66
C THR A 154 13.89 18.77 -4.10
N TYR A 155 15.14 18.69 -4.56
CA TYR A 155 15.97 19.85 -4.89
C TYR A 155 16.14 20.08 -6.40
N ALA A 156 15.42 19.35 -7.25
CA ALA A 156 15.50 19.48 -8.72
C ALA A 156 15.45 20.94 -9.17
N VAL A 157 14.47 21.71 -8.67
CA VAL A 157 14.30 23.13 -9.00
C VAL A 157 15.55 23.96 -8.67
N GLN A 158 16.17 23.69 -7.52
CA GLN A 158 17.33 24.43 -7.05
C GLN A 158 18.60 24.05 -7.81
N ILE A 159 18.74 22.78 -8.19
CA ILE A 159 19.84 22.28 -9.02
C ILE A 159 19.76 22.90 -10.42
N PHE A 160 18.59 22.86 -11.07
CA PHE A 160 18.39 23.46 -12.39
C PHE A 160 18.61 24.98 -12.39
N HIS A 161 18.20 25.67 -11.32
CA HIS A 161 18.50 27.09 -11.16
C HIS A 161 20.00 27.38 -11.08
N THR A 162 20.74 26.57 -10.32
CA THR A 162 22.19 26.73 -10.12
C THR A 162 22.97 26.47 -11.41
N LEU A 163 22.50 25.54 -12.24
CA LEU A 163 23.12 25.19 -13.51
C LEU A 163 22.87 26.21 -14.65
N LYS A 164 22.09 27.28 -14.42
CA LYS A 164 21.69 28.28 -15.43
C LYS A 164 21.20 27.63 -16.75
N ALA A 165 20.51 26.50 -16.66
CA ALA A 165 19.98 25.83 -17.83
C ALA A 165 18.97 26.75 -18.55
N PRO A 166 18.95 26.82 -19.89
CA PRO A 166 18.07 27.71 -20.66
C PRO A 166 16.60 27.24 -20.69
N ILE A 167 16.18 26.42 -19.73
CA ILE A 167 14.85 25.85 -19.63
C ILE A 167 14.13 26.52 -18.45
N ASP A 168 12.95 27.05 -18.71
CA ASP A 168 12.13 27.76 -17.74
C ASP A 168 11.85 26.86 -16.52
N LYS A 169 12.06 27.38 -15.30
CA LYS A 169 12.11 26.60 -14.04
C LYS A 169 10.89 25.73 -13.81
N TYR A 170 9.75 26.20 -14.31
CA TYR A 170 8.43 25.61 -14.15
C TYR A 170 8.08 24.55 -15.20
N TYR A 171 8.79 24.53 -16.33
CA TYR A 171 8.70 23.47 -17.35
C TYR A 171 9.74 22.37 -17.13
N ALA A 172 10.90 22.70 -16.54
CA ALA A 172 11.97 21.74 -16.28
C ALA A 172 11.65 20.72 -15.15
N THR A 173 10.60 20.96 -14.36
CA THR A 173 10.21 20.10 -13.24
C THR A 173 9.06 19.14 -13.54
N VAL A 174 8.41 19.28 -14.71
CA VAL A 174 7.32 18.42 -15.17
C VAL A 174 7.87 17.28 -16.02
#